data_AF-A0A520BI77-F1
#
_entry.id   AF-A0A520BI77-F1
#
_cell.length_a   1.000
_cell.length_b   1.000
_cell.length_c   1.000
_cell.angle_alpha   90.00
_cell.angle_beta   90.00
_cell.angle_gamma   90.00
#
_symmetry.space_group_name_H-M   'P 1'
#
loop_
_entity.id
_entity.type
_entity.pdbx_description
1 polymer ?
#
loop_
_entity_poly.entity_id
_entity_poly.type
_entity_poly.pdbx_seq_one_letter_code
_entity_poly.pdbx_strand_id
1 'polypeptide(L)'
;MKKTLPILLLIISFCFYSASVFSQKKQTYYQSAFKTIDSLALATKPKEAIPILNKLIEKARKDQETAVIIKATMYRMLFQGYLEENAFAKINKELQQDILTARQPAKSILQSLLAESYWKYYDQNRFQLLSRTSVQLNLSDDIKTWPASKFLEKTAKNYLASIAETKILQNTKINSLSEMMIGNEQNRFLRPTLYDLLAHRAIDILLNTQIEVTKNDDAIDFNNVKWFDDDKAFLKIELPTKDSTSFSSMALAIFQKLIRSHQESNNVGALVDVDLKRLNYVYSRSTREDKMALYSAAIQKLANFSKSSELYADVLFELASKKYEMRNLQIPKQDIDLKELLAMGNLAIEAYPKSTGAKNFEKLTADIKSKMLEIKMNQFLVPGKPAQI
;
A
#
# COMPACT_ATOMS: atom_id res chain seq x y z
N MET A 1 43.96 45.19 -20.19
CA MET A 1 42.77 44.29 -20.06
C MET A 1 42.27 44.33 -18.62
N LYS A 2 40.94 44.30 -18.50
CA LYS A 2 40.12 44.67 -17.34
C LYS A 2 40.42 43.88 -16.05
N LYS A 3 40.62 44.58 -14.94
CA LYS A 3 40.48 44.07 -13.57
C LYS A 3 39.01 44.22 -13.15
N THR A 4 38.18 43.21 -13.36
CA THR A 4 36.75 43.22 -12.95
C THR A 4 36.30 41.93 -12.23
N LEU A 5 37.23 41.11 -11.71
CA LEU A 5 36.91 39.79 -11.17
C LEU A 5 36.66 39.66 -9.64
N PRO A 6 36.92 40.64 -8.74
CA PRO A 6 36.66 40.41 -7.31
C PRO A 6 35.23 40.76 -6.85
N ILE A 7 34.45 41.48 -7.66
CA ILE A 7 33.08 41.91 -7.29
C ILE A 7 32.04 40.80 -7.54
N LEU A 8 32.27 39.91 -8.51
CA LEU A 8 31.34 38.82 -8.84
C LEU A 8 31.30 37.72 -7.75
N LEU A 9 32.43 37.46 -7.09
CA LEU A 9 32.56 36.43 -6.02
C LEU A 9 31.89 36.85 -4.70
N LEU A 10 31.83 38.15 -4.42
CA LEU A 10 31.21 38.70 -3.20
C LEU A 10 29.67 38.77 -3.32
N ILE A 11 29.15 39.01 -4.53
CA ILE A 11 27.70 39.00 -4.82
C ILE A 11 27.14 37.57 -4.75
N ILE A 12 27.89 36.56 -5.23
CA ILE A 12 27.48 35.15 -5.14
C ILE A 12 27.42 34.70 -3.67
N SER A 13 28.36 35.11 -2.81
CA SER A 13 28.33 34.80 -1.37
C SER A 13 27.16 35.46 -0.63
N PHE A 14 26.78 36.69 -0.99
CA PHE A 14 25.63 37.40 -0.39
C PHE A 14 24.26 36.81 -0.79
N CYS A 15 24.16 36.22 -1.99
CA CYS A 15 22.96 35.50 -2.45
C CYS A 15 22.72 34.17 -1.72
N PHE A 16 23.75 33.50 -1.20
CA PHE A 16 23.58 32.24 -0.47
C PHE A 16 23.15 32.43 1.00
N TYR A 17 23.55 33.53 1.67
CA TYR A 17 23.17 33.78 3.07
C TYR A 17 21.70 34.18 3.25
N SER A 18 21.11 34.90 2.29
CA SER A 18 19.71 35.35 2.36
C SER A 18 18.70 34.21 2.20
N ALA A 19 19.02 33.19 1.40
CA ALA A 19 18.19 32.00 1.22
C ALA A 19 18.04 31.18 2.51
N SER A 20 19.11 31.07 3.30
CA SER A 20 19.11 30.31 4.57
C SER A 20 18.21 30.96 5.62
N VAL A 21 18.25 32.29 5.75
CA VAL A 21 17.45 33.04 6.73
C VAL A 21 15.95 33.00 6.37
N PHE A 22 15.61 33.07 5.08
CA PHE A 22 14.22 32.97 4.63
C PHE A 22 13.63 31.57 4.84
N SER A 23 14.43 30.52 4.57
CA SER A 23 14.06 29.13 4.83
C SER A 23 13.80 28.89 6.33
N GLN A 24 14.66 29.42 7.21
CA GLN A 24 14.53 29.25 8.66
C GLN A 24 13.28 29.96 9.22
N LYS A 25 12.98 31.19 8.79
CA LYS A 25 11.74 31.90 9.21
C LYS A 25 10.48 31.17 8.78
N LYS A 26 10.49 30.62 7.57
CA LYS A 26 9.37 29.84 7.00
C LYS A 26 9.14 28.55 7.80
N GLN A 27 10.19 27.80 8.10
CA GLN A 27 10.09 26.58 8.91
C GLN A 27 9.56 26.86 10.33
N THR A 28 10.08 27.91 10.99
CA THR A 28 9.61 28.34 12.31
C THR A 28 8.13 28.70 12.32
N TYR A 29 7.64 29.38 11.27
CA TYR A 29 6.21 29.71 11.14
C TYR A 29 5.34 28.44 11.13
N TYR A 30 5.69 27.44 10.31
CA TYR A 30 4.90 26.20 10.24
C TYR A 30 4.95 25.41 11.54
N GLN A 31 6.12 25.30 12.16
CA GLN A 31 6.27 24.63 13.45
C GLN A 31 5.44 25.31 14.53
N SER A 32 5.45 26.65 14.59
CA SER A 32 4.63 27.41 15.52
C SER A 32 3.14 27.19 15.27
N ALA A 33 2.70 27.19 14.01
CA ALA A 33 1.31 26.96 13.65
C ALA A 33 0.85 25.55 14.09
N PHE A 34 1.66 24.52 13.85
CA PHE A 34 1.34 23.16 14.31
C PHE A 34 1.31 23.04 15.83
N LYS A 35 2.22 23.70 16.56
CA LYS A 35 2.15 23.75 18.03
C LYS A 35 0.83 24.35 18.53
N THR A 36 0.36 25.43 17.90
CA THR A 36 -0.94 26.02 18.22
C THR A 36 -2.08 25.05 17.91
N ILE A 37 -2.04 24.40 16.75
CA ILE A 37 -3.04 23.40 16.34
C ILE A 37 -3.09 22.23 17.34
N ASP A 38 -1.93 21.69 17.73
CA ASP A 38 -1.82 20.59 18.68
C ASP A 38 -2.33 21.02 20.07
N SER A 39 -2.01 22.24 20.51
CA SER A 39 -2.53 22.80 21.77
C SER A 39 -4.05 22.93 21.76
N LEU A 40 -4.66 23.33 20.63
CA LEU A 40 -6.11 23.39 20.50
C LEU A 40 -6.74 21.99 20.53
N ALA A 41 -6.10 20.99 19.90
CA ALA A 41 -6.56 19.62 19.94
C ALA A 41 -6.53 19.04 21.37
N LEU A 42 -5.43 19.26 22.10
CA LEU A 42 -5.28 18.85 23.50
C LEU A 42 -6.29 19.55 24.43
N ALA A 43 -6.64 20.79 24.12
CA ALA A 43 -7.67 21.54 24.83
C ALA A 43 -9.10 21.19 24.38
N THR A 44 -9.31 20.11 23.61
CA THR A 44 -10.61 19.68 23.06
C THR A 44 -11.33 20.73 22.21
N LYS A 45 -10.56 21.58 21.51
CA LYS A 45 -11.04 22.68 20.66
C LYS A 45 -10.68 22.50 19.17
N PRO A 46 -10.92 21.32 18.55
CA PRO A 46 -10.55 21.09 17.15
C PRO A 46 -11.27 22.02 16.16
N LYS A 47 -12.45 22.55 16.53
CA LYS A 47 -13.20 23.52 15.71
C LYS A 47 -12.42 24.83 15.51
N GLU A 48 -11.71 25.29 16.53
CA GLU A 48 -10.89 26.52 16.47
C GLU A 48 -9.63 26.33 15.60
N ALA A 49 -9.17 25.09 15.43
CA ALA A 49 -7.99 24.79 14.62
C ALA A 49 -8.27 24.75 13.10
N ILE A 50 -9.50 24.47 12.66
CA ILE A 50 -9.85 24.35 11.24
C ILE A 50 -9.52 25.63 10.43
N PRO A 51 -9.88 26.84 10.87
CA PRO A 51 -9.51 28.06 10.14
C PRO A 51 -8.00 28.27 10.05
N ILE A 52 -7.23 27.84 11.07
CA ILE A 52 -5.77 27.93 11.08
C ILE A 52 -5.19 26.96 10.03
N LEU A 53 -5.69 25.72 10.00
CA LEU A 53 -5.31 24.72 9.02
C LEU A 53 -5.58 25.18 7.58
N ASN A 54 -6.75 25.77 7.31
CA ASN A 54 -7.08 26.31 5.99
C ASN A 54 -6.09 27.40 5.54
N LYS A 55 -5.77 28.36 6.43
CA LYS A 55 -4.76 29.38 6.14
C LYS A 55 -3.38 28.76 5.90
N LEU A 56 -3.03 27.73 6.66
CA LEU A 56 -1.77 27.02 6.56
C LEU A 56 -1.62 26.33 5.19
N ILE A 57 -2.67 25.65 4.73
CA ILE A 57 -2.73 24.98 3.41
C ILE A 57 -2.53 26.01 2.29
N GLU A 58 -3.26 27.13 2.32
CA GLU A 58 -3.15 28.18 1.30
C GLU A 58 -1.74 28.79 1.24
N LYS A 59 -1.14 29.07 2.40
CA LYS A 59 0.23 29.57 2.47
C LYS A 59 1.24 28.52 1.98
N ALA A 60 1.11 27.27 2.44
CA ALA A 60 1.98 26.18 2.02
C ALA A 60 1.89 25.91 0.51
N ARG A 61 0.73 26.15 -0.12
CA ARG A 61 0.58 26.08 -1.58
C ARG A 61 1.41 27.14 -2.30
N LYS A 62 1.36 28.40 -1.84
CA LYS A 62 2.17 29.50 -2.39
C LYS A 62 3.66 29.24 -2.21
N ASP A 63 4.01 28.70 -1.06
CA ASP A 63 5.37 28.42 -0.65
C ASP A 63 5.90 27.07 -1.17
N GLN A 64 5.06 26.28 -1.87
CA GLN A 64 5.34 24.95 -2.43
C GLN A 64 5.79 23.90 -1.41
N GLU A 65 5.29 23.99 -0.18
CA GLU A 65 5.61 23.09 0.92
C GLU A 65 4.70 21.86 0.93
N THR A 66 5.05 20.85 0.13
CA THR A 66 4.28 19.60 0.00
C THR A 66 3.98 18.99 1.37
N ALA A 67 4.99 18.86 2.24
CA ALA A 67 4.82 18.18 3.52
C ALA A 67 3.79 18.87 4.43
N VAL A 68 3.82 20.20 4.45
CA VAL A 68 2.88 21.02 5.21
C VAL A 68 1.47 20.91 4.64
N ILE A 69 1.32 20.97 3.31
CA ILE A 69 0.00 20.83 2.66
C ILE A 69 -0.64 19.52 3.11
N ILE A 70 0.06 18.40 2.95
CA ILE A 70 -0.49 17.07 3.28
C ILE A 70 -0.77 16.94 4.77
N LYS A 71 0.17 17.33 5.65
CA LYS A 71 -0.02 17.24 7.11
C LYS A 71 -1.22 18.08 7.56
N ALA A 72 -1.33 19.32 7.07
CA ALA A 72 -2.44 20.20 7.42
C ALA A 72 -3.78 19.67 6.89
N THR A 73 -3.82 19.14 5.66
CA THR A 73 -5.03 18.50 5.12
C THR A 73 -5.44 17.29 5.95
N MET A 74 -4.51 16.41 6.34
CA MET A 74 -4.81 15.26 7.20
C MET A 74 -5.36 15.67 8.57
N TYR A 75 -4.77 16.68 9.21
CA TYR A 75 -5.31 17.25 10.45
C TYR A 75 -6.72 17.80 10.26
N ARG A 76 -6.98 18.50 9.14
CA ARG A 76 -8.32 19.04 8.85
C ARG A 76 -9.33 17.91 8.70
N MET A 77 -8.99 16.86 7.95
CA MET A 77 -9.84 15.67 7.79
C MET A 77 -10.15 15.01 9.14
N LEU A 78 -9.12 14.82 9.98
CA LEU A 78 -9.26 14.23 11.32
C LEU A 78 -10.21 15.04 12.19
N PHE A 79 -10.01 16.35 12.29
CA PHE A 79 -10.83 17.22 13.13
C PHE A 79 -12.26 17.34 12.65
N GLN A 80 -12.48 17.39 11.33
CA GLN A 80 -13.83 17.37 10.76
C GLN A 80 -14.55 16.06 11.10
N GLY A 81 -13.85 14.92 11.03
CA GLY A 81 -14.40 13.62 11.39
C GLY A 81 -14.86 13.53 12.85
N TYR A 82 -14.19 14.23 13.78
CA TYR A 82 -14.60 14.29 15.18
C TYR A 82 -15.78 15.23 15.46
N LEU A 83 -15.99 16.23 14.62
CA LEU A 83 -16.93 17.32 14.90
C LEU A 83 -18.32 17.14 14.29
N GLU A 84 -18.43 16.38 13.19
CA GLU A 84 -19.66 16.33 12.38
C GLU A 84 -20.09 14.89 12.09
N GLU A 85 -21.33 14.53 12.44
CA GLU A 85 -21.89 13.19 12.13
C GLU A 85 -21.90 12.88 10.61
N ASN A 86 -21.94 13.91 9.77
CA ASN A 86 -21.94 13.80 8.31
C ASN A 86 -20.66 14.37 7.66
N ALA A 87 -19.53 14.37 8.38
CA ALA A 87 -18.27 14.97 7.94
C ALA A 87 -17.79 14.44 6.58
N PHE A 88 -18.11 13.20 6.22
CA PHE A 88 -17.61 12.52 5.05
C PHE A 88 -17.87 13.28 3.73
N ALA A 89 -19.09 13.78 3.51
CA ALA A 89 -19.43 14.52 2.29
C ALA A 89 -18.60 15.82 2.17
N LYS A 90 -18.47 16.53 3.29
CA LYS A 90 -17.72 17.79 3.39
C LYS A 90 -16.22 17.57 3.19
N ILE A 91 -15.65 16.60 3.91
CA ILE A 91 -14.23 16.22 3.81
C ILE A 91 -13.87 15.93 2.35
N ASN A 92 -14.64 15.09 1.66
CA ASN A 92 -14.34 14.73 0.27
C ASN A 92 -14.50 15.92 -0.68
N LYS A 93 -15.50 16.78 -0.47
CA LYS A 93 -15.69 17.99 -1.28
C LYS A 93 -14.51 18.96 -1.13
N GLU A 94 -14.06 19.19 0.10
CA GLU A 94 -12.90 20.05 0.37
C GLU A 94 -11.60 19.44 -0.16
N LEU A 95 -11.42 18.12 -0.02
CA LEU A 95 -10.25 17.42 -0.54
C LEU A 95 -10.20 17.45 -2.07
N GLN A 96 -11.34 17.32 -2.75
CA GLN A 96 -11.44 17.55 -4.19
C GLN A 96 -10.99 18.96 -4.58
N GLN A 97 -11.39 19.98 -3.81
CA GLN A 97 -10.98 21.37 -4.06
C GLN A 97 -9.46 21.57 -3.85
N ASP A 98 -8.89 20.96 -2.82
CA ASP A 98 -7.45 20.96 -2.61
C ASP A 98 -6.70 20.32 -3.78
N ILE A 99 -7.20 19.20 -4.31
CA ILE A 99 -6.61 18.49 -5.46
C ILE A 99 -6.63 19.35 -6.74
N LEU A 100 -7.69 20.13 -6.97
CA LEU A 100 -7.80 21.00 -8.15
C LEU A 100 -6.72 22.09 -8.18
N THR A 101 -6.28 22.54 -7.02
CA THR A 101 -5.34 23.65 -6.86
C THR A 101 -3.92 23.20 -6.50
N ALA A 102 -3.74 21.92 -6.15
CA ALA A 102 -2.44 21.35 -5.79
C ALA A 102 -1.54 21.14 -7.01
N ARG A 103 -0.23 21.38 -6.80
CA ARG A 103 0.84 21.01 -7.72
C ARG A 103 1.42 19.66 -7.34
N GLN A 104 2.15 19.04 -8.27
CA GLN A 104 2.89 17.83 -7.95
C GLN A 104 4.09 18.13 -7.05
N PRO A 105 4.48 17.21 -6.13
CA PRO A 105 3.87 15.88 -5.91
C PRO A 105 2.66 15.87 -4.94
N ALA A 106 2.30 17.01 -4.33
CA ALA A 106 1.20 17.08 -3.35
C ALA A 106 -0.14 16.60 -3.93
N LYS A 107 -0.44 16.94 -5.19
CA LYS A 107 -1.68 16.54 -5.88
C LYS A 107 -1.86 15.02 -5.88
N SER A 108 -0.81 14.26 -6.22
CA SER A 108 -0.84 12.79 -6.22
C SER A 108 -1.11 12.22 -4.82
N ILE A 109 -0.49 12.78 -3.78
CA ILE A 109 -0.72 12.32 -2.40
C ILE A 109 -2.17 12.60 -1.97
N LEU A 110 -2.69 13.79 -2.25
CA LEU A 110 -4.08 14.16 -1.94
C LEU A 110 -5.09 13.27 -2.69
N GLN A 111 -4.81 12.89 -3.94
CA GLN A 111 -5.63 11.93 -4.68
C GLN A 111 -5.63 10.54 -4.03
N SER A 112 -4.50 10.07 -3.51
CA SER A 112 -4.46 8.82 -2.76
C SER A 112 -5.23 8.90 -1.43
N LEU A 113 -5.19 10.05 -0.73
CA LEU A 113 -6.01 10.27 0.45
C LEU A 113 -7.51 10.30 0.12
N LEU A 114 -7.89 10.89 -1.02
CA LEU A 114 -9.27 10.91 -1.49
C LEU A 114 -9.76 9.51 -1.83
N ALA A 115 -8.91 8.72 -2.49
CA ALA A 115 -9.21 7.31 -2.77
C ALA A 115 -9.38 6.50 -1.48
N GLU A 116 -8.50 6.68 -0.50
CA GLU A 116 -8.60 6.01 0.81
C GLU A 116 -9.87 6.41 1.57
N SER A 117 -10.26 7.68 1.51
CA SER A 117 -11.51 8.18 2.09
C SER A 117 -12.73 7.43 1.52
N TYR A 118 -12.84 7.36 0.17
CA TYR A 118 -13.92 6.59 -0.47
C TYR A 118 -13.90 5.11 -0.11
N TRP A 119 -12.71 4.50 -0.09
CA TRP A 119 -12.55 3.09 0.29
C TRP A 119 -13.04 2.83 1.71
N LYS A 120 -12.59 3.63 2.68
CA LYS A 120 -12.98 3.47 4.10
C LYS A 120 -14.48 3.58 4.29
N TYR A 121 -15.12 4.52 3.61
CA TYR A 121 -16.58 4.64 3.69
C TYR A 121 -17.29 3.42 3.10
N TYR A 122 -16.84 2.93 1.93
CA TYR A 122 -17.38 1.70 1.35
C TYR A 122 -17.22 0.53 2.31
N ASP A 123 -16.01 0.31 2.84
CA ASP A 123 -15.69 -0.82 3.70
C ASP A 123 -16.51 -0.81 4.99
N GLN A 124 -16.61 0.36 5.65
CA GLN A 124 -17.40 0.55 6.88
C GLN A 124 -18.91 0.35 6.67
N ASN A 125 -19.44 0.73 5.51
CA ASN A 125 -20.88 0.69 5.22
C ASN A 125 -21.26 -0.46 4.28
N ARG A 126 -20.35 -1.39 4.02
CA ARG A 126 -20.44 -2.39 2.95
C ARG A 126 -21.76 -3.16 2.99
N PHE A 127 -22.11 -3.75 4.13
CA PHE A 127 -23.33 -4.55 4.27
C PHE A 127 -24.60 -3.74 3.95
N GLN A 128 -24.64 -2.47 4.34
CA GLN A 128 -25.78 -1.59 4.06
C GLN A 128 -25.81 -1.19 2.58
N LEU A 129 -24.64 -0.92 1.98
CA LEU A 129 -24.52 -0.51 0.58
C LEU A 129 -24.89 -1.65 -0.39
N LEU A 130 -24.57 -2.90 -0.05
CA LEU A 130 -24.91 -4.08 -0.86
C LEU A 130 -26.40 -4.44 -0.80
N SER A 131 -27.08 -4.08 0.27
CA SER A 131 -28.53 -4.28 0.41
C SER A 131 -29.37 -3.25 -0.35
N ARG A 132 -28.76 -2.24 -0.98
CA ARG A 132 -29.47 -1.24 -1.79
C ARG A 132 -29.76 -1.79 -3.18
N THR A 133 -31.01 -1.80 -3.61
CA THR A 133 -31.39 -2.22 -4.97
C THR A 133 -30.97 -1.16 -6.01
N SER A 134 -30.40 -1.62 -7.12
CA SER A 134 -29.80 -0.80 -8.19
C SER A 134 -30.77 0.17 -8.90
N VAL A 135 -32.08 0.00 -8.70
CA VAL A 135 -33.14 0.65 -9.49
C VAL A 135 -33.37 2.12 -9.08
N GLN A 136 -32.81 2.61 -7.97
CA GLN A 136 -33.10 3.96 -7.45
C GLN A 136 -31.95 5.00 -7.46
N LEU A 137 -30.72 4.67 -7.88
CA LEU A 137 -29.55 5.40 -7.34
C LEU A 137 -28.62 6.09 -8.34
N ASN A 138 -28.92 6.07 -9.63
CA ASN A 138 -28.15 6.86 -10.60
C ASN A 138 -28.93 8.13 -10.90
N LEU A 139 -28.49 9.27 -10.35
CA LEU A 139 -28.63 10.64 -10.90
C LEU A 139 -28.22 11.76 -9.90
N SER A 140 -27.92 11.45 -8.63
CA SER A 140 -27.56 12.47 -7.62
C SER A 140 -26.05 12.59 -7.38
N ASP A 141 -25.59 13.83 -7.19
CA ASP A 141 -24.25 14.17 -6.68
C ASP A 141 -24.14 13.96 -5.15
N ASP A 142 -25.25 13.68 -4.46
CA ASP A 142 -25.23 13.37 -3.03
C ASP A 142 -24.57 12.00 -2.78
N ILE A 143 -23.44 12.04 -2.07
CA ILE A 143 -22.66 10.87 -1.71
C ILE A 143 -23.46 9.86 -0.87
N LYS A 144 -24.50 10.31 -0.15
CA LYS A 144 -25.36 9.44 0.66
C LYS A 144 -26.19 8.48 -0.17
N THR A 145 -26.52 8.87 -1.41
CA THR A 145 -27.32 8.08 -2.35
C THR A 145 -26.45 7.28 -3.33
N TRP A 146 -25.13 7.24 -3.15
CA TRP A 146 -24.29 6.49 -4.07
C TRP A 146 -24.47 4.97 -3.87
N PRO A 147 -24.55 4.20 -4.97
CA PRO A 147 -24.46 2.75 -4.89
C PRO A 147 -23.02 2.33 -4.56
N ALA A 148 -22.86 1.09 -4.06
CA ALA A 148 -21.57 0.47 -3.78
C ALA A 148 -20.56 0.61 -4.94
N SER A 149 -21.01 0.35 -6.17
CA SER A 149 -20.20 0.42 -7.39
C SER A 149 -19.59 1.81 -7.63
N LYS A 150 -20.29 2.89 -7.32
CA LYS A 150 -19.80 4.27 -7.50
C LYS A 150 -18.68 4.59 -6.52
N PHE A 151 -18.74 4.10 -5.28
CA PHE A 151 -17.62 4.24 -4.34
C PHE A 151 -16.37 3.51 -4.82
N LEU A 152 -16.53 2.29 -5.32
CA LEU A 152 -15.44 1.49 -5.86
C LEU A 152 -14.82 2.13 -7.10
N GLU A 153 -15.65 2.65 -8.03
CA GLU A 153 -15.18 3.39 -9.20
C GLU A 153 -14.39 4.64 -8.79
N LYS A 154 -14.92 5.46 -7.87
CA LYS A 154 -14.23 6.66 -7.38
C LYS A 154 -12.93 6.32 -6.65
N THR A 155 -12.91 5.22 -5.91
CA THR A 155 -11.71 4.70 -5.25
C THR A 155 -10.64 4.36 -6.27
N ALA A 156 -10.94 3.47 -7.24
CA ALA A 156 -10.00 3.06 -8.27
C ALA A 156 -9.53 4.25 -9.13
N LYS A 157 -10.46 5.12 -9.56
CA LYS A 157 -10.15 6.32 -10.34
C LYS A 157 -9.13 7.22 -9.64
N ASN A 158 -9.33 7.48 -8.35
CA ASN A 158 -8.42 8.37 -7.60
C ASN A 158 -7.08 7.71 -7.28
N TYR A 159 -7.05 6.40 -7.01
CA TYR A 159 -5.77 5.68 -6.88
C TYR A 159 -4.98 5.67 -8.18
N LEU A 160 -5.61 5.41 -9.34
CA LEU A 160 -4.94 5.48 -10.63
C LEU A 160 -4.46 6.90 -10.95
N ALA A 161 -5.27 7.92 -10.63
CA ALA A 161 -4.86 9.30 -10.80
C ALA A 161 -3.65 9.65 -9.91
N SER A 162 -3.58 9.12 -8.69
CA SER A 162 -2.48 9.37 -7.76
C SER A 162 -1.12 8.91 -8.29
N ILE A 163 -1.10 7.91 -9.18
CA ILE A 163 0.13 7.35 -9.78
C ILE A 163 0.34 7.76 -11.25
N ALA A 164 -0.48 8.66 -11.79
CA ALA A 164 -0.45 9.00 -13.21
C ALA A 164 0.85 9.70 -13.63
N GLU A 165 1.40 10.57 -12.78
CA GLU A 165 2.62 11.36 -13.04
C GLU A 165 3.90 10.55 -12.78
N THR A 166 4.00 9.37 -13.43
CA THR A 166 5.00 8.33 -13.15
C THR A 166 6.43 8.89 -13.06
N LYS A 167 6.86 9.72 -14.03
CA LYS A 167 8.23 10.28 -14.05
C LYS A 167 8.52 11.19 -12.86
N ILE A 168 7.59 12.06 -12.47
CA ILE A 168 7.79 12.96 -11.31
C ILE A 168 7.86 12.14 -10.03
N LEU A 169 6.95 11.17 -9.89
CA LEU A 169 6.80 10.38 -8.68
C LEU A 169 7.98 9.41 -8.48
N GLN A 170 8.49 8.80 -9.55
CA GLN A 170 9.68 7.93 -9.48
C GLN A 170 10.96 8.72 -9.17
N ASN A 171 11.04 10.00 -9.56
CA ASN A 171 12.16 10.87 -9.20
C ASN A 171 12.03 11.49 -7.80
N THR A 172 10.87 11.36 -7.16
CA THR A 172 10.63 11.88 -5.81
C THR A 172 11.01 10.82 -4.78
N LYS A 173 12.18 10.96 -4.15
CA LYS A 173 12.62 10.03 -3.09
C LYS A 173 11.70 10.11 -1.88
N ILE A 174 11.31 8.96 -1.35
CA ILE A 174 10.37 8.92 -0.22
C ILE A 174 10.94 9.59 1.04
N ASN A 175 12.26 9.54 1.23
CA ASN A 175 12.95 10.16 2.36
C ASN A 175 12.78 11.68 2.43
N SER A 176 12.40 12.35 1.33
CA SER A 176 12.06 13.78 1.37
C SER A 176 10.77 14.07 2.15
N LEU A 177 9.97 13.04 2.45
CA LEU A 177 8.71 13.10 3.20
C LEU A 177 8.81 12.33 4.53
N SER A 178 10.01 11.95 4.98
CA SER A 178 10.22 11.07 6.13
C SER A 178 9.56 11.58 7.41
N GLU A 179 9.58 12.89 7.66
CA GLU A 179 8.94 13.51 8.84
C GLU A 179 7.42 13.32 8.88
N MET A 180 6.79 12.98 7.76
CA MET A 180 5.36 12.70 7.68
C MET A 180 5.03 11.21 7.76
N MET A 181 6.02 10.35 7.58
CA MET A 181 5.81 8.92 7.53
C MET A 181 5.88 8.31 8.92
N ILE A 182 4.76 7.77 9.37
CA ILE A 182 4.67 6.98 10.60
C ILE A 182 4.73 5.50 10.19
N GLY A 183 5.57 4.69 10.85
CA GLY A 183 5.66 3.25 10.60
C GLY A 183 7.08 2.70 10.71
N ASN A 184 7.24 1.42 10.36
CA ASN A 184 8.53 0.73 10.45
C ASN A 184 9.52 1.26 9.40
N GLU A 185 10.63 1.84 9.86
CA GLU A 185 11.67 2.37 8.98
C GLU A 185 12.45 1.27 8.25
N GLN A 186 12.46 0.05 8.80
CA GLN A 186 13.26 -1.08 8.29
C GLN A 186 12.86 -1.50 6.88
N ASN A 187 11.60 -1.33 6.49
CA ASN A 187 11.12 -1.75 5.17
C ASN A 187 11.04 -0.61 4.15
N ARG A 188 11.45 0.61 4.51
CA ARG A 188 11.34 1.78 3.62
C ARG A 188 12.15 1.63 2.32
N PHE A 189 13.23 0.85 2.35
CA PHE A 189 14.05 0.57 1.16
C PHE A 189 13.29 -0.19 0.06
N LEU A 190 12.18 -0.86 0.42
CA LEU A 190 11.27 -1.52 -0.52
C LEU A 190 10.32 -0.54 -1.22
N ARG A 191 10.21 0.70 -0.74
CA ARG A 191 9.41 1.77 -1.33
C ARG A 191 10.26 3.03 -1.53
N PRO A 192 11.33 2.97 -2.34
CA PRO A 192 12.32 4.05 -2.41
C PRO A 192 11.78 5.39 -2.90
N THR A 193 10.70 5.38 -3.69
CA THR A 193 10.12 6.56 -4.32
C THR A 193 8.68 6.80 -3.88
N LEU A 194 8.17 8.01 -4.12
CA LEU A 194 6.76 8.31 -3.90
C LEU A 194 5.87 7.49 -4.82
N TYR A 195 6.34 7.15 -6.02
CA TYR A 195 5.61 6.24 -6.90
C TYR A 195 5.37 4.89 -6.22
N ASP A 196 6.41 4.32 -5.60
CA ASP A 196 6.28 3.03 -4.91
C ASP A 196 5.25 3.09 -3.79
N LEU A 197 5.30 4.11 -2.94
CA LEU A 197 4.33 4.26 -1.86
C LEU A 197 2.90 4.31 -2.39
N LEU A 198 2.63 5.15 -3.39
CA LEU A 198 1.28 5.36 -3.92
C LEU A 198 0.79 4.15 -4.74
N ALA A 199 1.68 3.51 -5.49
CA ALA A 199 1.39 2.31 -6.28
C ALA A 199 1.03 1.13 -5.38
N HIS A 200 1.77 0.92 -4.28
CA HIS A 200 1.45 -0.14 -3.34
C HIS A 200 0.12 0.09 -2.62
N ARG A 201 -0.17 1.35 -2.22
CA ARG A 201 -1.50 1.72 -1.68
C ARG A 201 -2.63 1.43 -2.68
N ALA A 202 -2.42 1.71 -3.96
CA ALA A 202 -3.38 1.38 -5.01
C ALA A 202 -3.56 -0.13 -5.17
N ILE A 203 -2.46 -0.89 -5.23
CA ILE A 203 -2.47 -2.35 -5.33
C ILE A 203 -3.24 -2.95 -4.15
N ASP A 204 -2.97 -2.55 -2.90
CA ASP A 204 -3.62 -3.12 -1.71
C ASP A 204 -5.15 -3.12 -1.80
N ILE A 205 -5.72 -2.11 -2.44
CA ILE A 205 -7.17 -2.03 -2.67
C ILE A 205 -7.58 -2.80 -3.92
N LEU A 206 -6.86 -2.69 -5.03
CA LEU A 206 -7.21 -3.36 -6.29
C LEU A 206 -7.13 -4.89 -6.21
N LEU A 207 -6.31 -5.45 -5.32
CA LEU A 207 -6.22 -6.90 -5.09
C LEU A 207 -7.34 -7.43 -4.18
N ASN A 208 -8.18 -6.57 -3.61
CA ASN A 208 -9.17 -7.00 -2.64
C ASN A 208 -10.32 -7.76 -3.33
N THR A 209 -10.35 -9.08 -3.12
CA THR A 209 -11.35 -9.98 -3.70
C THR A 209 -12.79 -9.66 -3.30
N GLN A 210 -13.00 -8.96 -2.17
CA GLN A 210 -14.34 -8.57 -1.73
C GLN A 210 -14.98 -7.54 -2.68
N ILE A 211 -14.17 -6.78 -3.39
CA ILE A 211 -14.63 -5.81 -4.38
C ILE A 211 -15.25 -6.53 -5.58
N GLU A 212 -14.68 -7.66 -5.98
CA GLU A 212 -15.13 -8.40 -7.16
C GLU A 212 -16.45 -9.13 -6.93
N VAL A 213 -16.83 -9.43 -5.69
CA VAL A 213 -18.19 -9.92 -5.41
C VAL A 213 -19.26 -8.93 -5.93
N THR A 214 -18.90 -7.65 -6.04
CA THR A 214 -19.77 -6.59 -6.58
C THR A 214 -19.55 -6.30 -8.06
N LYS A 215 -18.52 -6.88 -8.68
CA LYS A 215 -18.09 -6.65 -10.06
C LYS A 215 -17.60 -7.96 -10.68
N ASN A 216 -18.30 -8.48 -11.69
CA ASN A 216 -17.75 -9.57 -12.52
C ASN A 216 -16.48 -9.07 -13.24
N ASP A 217 -15.31 -9.45 -12.73
CA ASP A 217 -14.00 -9.09 -13.26
C ASP A 217 -13.38 -10.27 -14.02
N ASP A 218 -14.01 -10.64 -15.14
CA ASP A 218 -13.64 -11.79 -15.96
C ASP A 218 -12.59 -11.45 -17.04
N ALA A 219 -11.97 -10.27 -16.97
CA ALA A 219 -11.07 -9.77 -18.02
C ALA A 219 -9.70 -10.47 -18.05
N ILE A 220 -9.33 -11.17 -16.97
CA ILE A 220 -8.03 -11.83 -16.81
C ILE A 220 -8.24 -13.32 -16.58
N ASP A 221 -7.71 -14.15 -17.48
CA ASP A 221 -7.63 -15.59 -17.28
C ASP A 221 -6.44 -15.95 -16.39
N PHE A 222 -6.66 -16.02 -15.07
CA PHE A 222 -5.63 -16.43 -14.09
C PHE A 222 -5.25 -17.92 -14.17
N ASN A 223 -5.86 -18.71 -15.07
CA ASN A 223 -5.46 -20.09 -15.33
C ASN A 223 -4.45 -20.23 -16.46
N ASN A 224 -4.05 -19.13 -17.09
CA ASN A 224 -2.91 -19.11 -18.01
C ASN A 224 -1.59 -19.27 -17.24
N VAL A 225 -0.82 -20.31 -17.57
CA VAL A 225 0.45 -20.63 -16.89
C VAL A 225 1.49 -19.51 -16.97
N LYS A 226 1.41 -18.65 -17.99
CA LYS A 226 2.33 -17.52 -18.17
C LYS A 226 2.32 -16.52 -17.01
N TRP A 227 1.25 -16.48 -16.21
CA TRP A 227 1.21 -15.64 -15.02
C TRP A 227 2.19 -16.08 -13.93
N PHE A 228 2.68 -17.32 -13.96
CA PHE A 228 3.70 -17.83 -13.04
C PHE A 228 5.13 -17.69 -13.58
N ASP A 229 5.32 -17.12 -14.78
CA ASP A 229 6.66 -16.88 -15.30
C ASP A 229 7.40 -15.78 -14.52
N ASP A 230 8.70 -15.65 -14.81
CA ASP A 230 9.57 -14.65 -14.20
C ASP A 230 9.16 -13.20 -14.57
N ASP A 231 9.76 -12.25 -13.86
CA ASP A 231 9.52 -10.82 -14.04
C ASP A 231 9.72 -10.35 -15.49
N LYS A 232 10.73 -10.85 -16.20
CA LYS A 232 11.02 -10.50 -17.60
C LYS A 232 9.94 -10.99 -18.56
N ALA A 233 9.44 -12.20 -18.37
CA ALA A 233 8.33 -12.75 -19.16
C ALA A 233 7.01 -12.05 -18.83
N PHE A 234 6.74 -11.80 -17.54
CA PHE A 234 5.56 -11.07 -17.07
C PHE A 234 5.44 -9.67 -17.68
N LEU A 235 6.56 -8.95 -17.82
CA LEU A 235 6.59 -7.63 -18.46
C LEU A 235 6.20 -7.63 -19.95
N LYS A 236 6.21 -8.78 -20.61
CA LYS A 236 5.83 -8.93 -22.03
C LYS A 236 4.37 -9.33 -22.22
N ILE A 237 3.66 -9.66 -21.14
CA ILE A 237 2.24 -10.01 -21.21
C ILE A 237 1.44 -8.75 -21.52
N GLU A 238 0.67 -8.78 -22.60
CA GLU A 238 -0.27 -7.72 -22.93
C GLU A 238 -1.49 -7.81 -22.02
N LEU A 239 -1.83 -6.69 -21.41
CA LEU A 239 -3.00 -6.57 -20.54
C LEU A 239 -4.18 -5.99 -21.34
N PRO A 240 -5.43 -6.38 -21.00
CA PRO A 240 -6.62 -5.75 -21.55
C PRO A 240 -6.54 -4.22 -21.44
N THR A 241 -6.92 -3.53 -22.51
CA THR A 241 -6.64 -2.10 -22.74
C THR A 241 -7.21 -1.15 -21.69
N LYS A 242 -6.78 0.12 -21.75
CA LYS A 242 -7.00 1.23 -20.80
C LYS A 242 -8.46 1.48 -20.36
N ASP A 243 -9.44 1.08 -21.17
CA ASP A 243 -10.87 1.26 -20.84
C ASP A 243 -11.45 0.09 -20.04
N SER A 244 -10.63 -0.90 -19.71
CA SER A 244 -11.02 -1.99 -18.84
C SER A 244 -11.34 -1.46 -17.45
N THR A 245 -12.54 -1.80 -16.96
CA THR A 245 -12.95 -1.52 -15.56
C THR A 245 -12.49 -2.61 -14.59
N SER A 246 -11.67 -3.56 -15.09
CA SER A 246 -11.06 -4.67 -14.36
C SER A 246 -10.03 -4.19 -13.35
N PHE A 247 -10.26 -4.53 -12.09
CA PHE A 247 -9.32 -4.17 -11.03
C PHE A 247 -8.09 -5.07 -11.09
N SER A 248 -8.28 -6.32 -11.53
CA SER A 248 -7.21 -7.27 -11.84
C SER A 248 -6.26 -6.71 -12.90
N SER A 249 -6.78 -6.24 -14.04
CA SER A 249 -5.96 -5.66 -15.11
C SER A 249 -5.21 -4.40 -14.63
N MET A 250 -5.91 -3.52 -13.89
CA MET A 250 -5.29 -2.32 -13.30
C MET A 250 -4.14 -2.67 -12.36
N ALA A 251 -4.32 -3.65 -11.47
CA ALA A 251 -3.29 -4.07 -10.53
C ALA A 251 -2.08 -4.68 -11.25
N LEU A 252 -2.30 -5.56 -12.23
CA LEU A 252 -1.24 -6.16 -13.04
C LEU A 252 -0.44 -5.10 -13.81
N ALA A 253 -1.11 -4.06 -14.32
CA ALA A 253 -0.43 -2.94 -14.99
C ALA A 253 0.46 -2.15 -14.02
N ILE A 254 0.03 -1.98 -12.77
CA ILE A 254 0.85 -1.33 -11.73
C ILE A 254 2.04 -2.21 -11.36
N PHE A 255 1.84 -3.53 -11.20
CA PHE A 255 2.94 -4.47 -10.99
C PHE A 255 3.98 -4.39 -12.12
N GLN A 256 3.57 -4.36 -13.38
CA GLN A 256 4.50 -4.22 -14.52
C GLN A 256 5.32 -2.92 -14.42
N LYS A 257 4.70 -1.80 -14.02
CA LYS A 257 5.41 -0.52 -13.86
C LYS A 257 6.42 -0.54 -12.71
N LEU A 258 6.05 -1.12 -11.56
CA LEU A 258 6.95 -1.26 -10.41
C LEU A 258 8.13 -2.17 -10.72
N ILE A 259 7.87 -3.35 -11.30
CA ILE A 259 8.91 -4.31 -11.71
C ILE A 259 9.90 -3.65 -12.67
N ARG A 260 9.42 -2.97 -13.72
CA ARG A 260 10.28 -2.25 -14.67
C ARG A 260 11.14 -1.20 -13.98
N SER A 261 10.54 -0.39 -13.11
CA SER A 261 11.25 0.64 -12.34
C SER A 261 12.35 0.06 -11.44
N HIS A 262 12.11 -1.08 -10.80
CA HIS A 262 13.10 -1.70 -9.92
C HIS A 262 14.19 -2.46 -10.68
N GLN A 263 13.88 -3.01 -11.86
CA GLN A 263 14.89 -3.52 -12.79
C GLN A 263 15.83 -2.38 -13.26
N GLU A 264 15.29 -1.24 -13.68
CA GLU A 264 16.08 -0.09 -14.15
C GLU A 264 16.95 0.52 -13.05
N SER A 265 16.46 0.54 -11.81
CA SER A 265 17.20 1.07 -10.65
C SER A 265 18.10 0.05 -9.95
N ASN A 266 18.11 -1.21 -10.40
CA ASN A 266 18.84 -2.33 -9.79
C ASN A 266 18.53 -2.53 -8.28
N ASN A 267 17.32 -2.20 -7.83
CA ASN A 267 16.90 -2.45 -6.46
C ASN A 267 16.34 -3.87 -6.33
N VAL A 268 17.23 -4.83 -6.07
CA VAL A 268 16.88 -6.26 -5.95
C VAL A 268 15.81 -6.50 -4.88
N GLY A 269 15.93 -5.87 -3.71
CA GLY A 269 14.97 -6.04 -2.61
C GLY A 269 13.56 -5.60 -3.00
N ALA A 270 13.41 -4.39 -3.53
CA ALA A 270 12.11 -3.88 -3.96
C ALA A 270 11.54 -4.66 -5.15
N LEU A 271 12.37 -5.07 -6.10
CA LEU A 271 11.96 -5.93 -7.21
C LEU A 271 11.38 -7.26 -6.72
N VAL A 272 12.10 -7.93 -5.80
CA VAL A 272 11.69 -9.22 -5.25
C VAL A 272 10.40 -9.10 -4.43
N ASP A 273 10.25 -8.05 -3.62
CA ASP A 273 9.02 -7.81 -2.84
C ASP A 273 7.80 -7.63 -3.75
N VAL A 274 7.93 -6.84 -4.82
CA VAL A 274 6.85 -6.62 -5.79
C VAL A 274 6.52 -7.90 -6.54
N ASP A 275 7.53 -8.65 -7.00
CA ASP A 275 7.33 -9.87 -7.77
C ASP A 275 6.75 -11.01 -6.91
N LEU A 276 7.18 -11.12 -5.65
CA LEU A 276 6.58 -12.04 -4.67
C LEU A 276 5.10 -11.73 -4.44
N LYS A 277 4.77 -10.44 -4.26
CA LYS A 277 3.38 -9.99 -4.09
C LYS A 277 2.53 -10.28 -5.32
N ARG A 278 3.08 -10.10 -6.52
CA ARG A 278 2.43 -10.46 -7.79
C ARG A 278 2.17 -11.96 -7.88
N LEU A 279 3.17 -12.80 -7.62
CA LEU A 279 3.02 -14.27 -7.66
C LEU A 279 1.99 -14.76 -6.64
N ASN A 280 1.97 -14.17 -5.44
CA ASN A 280 0.97 -14.45 -4.43
C ASN A 280 -0.44 -14.12 -4.88
N TYR A 281 -0.61 -12.99 -5.57
CA TYR A 281 -1.89 -12.64 -6.17
C TYR A 281 -2.30 -13.62 -7.27
N VAL A 282 -1.42 -13.94 -8.22
CA VAL A 282 -1.72 -14.92 -9.27
C VAL A 282 -2.13 -16.27 -8.67
N TYR A 283 -1.41 -16.76 -7.66
CA TYR A 283 -1.72 -18.01 -6.98
C TYR A 283 -3.10 -18.02 -6.29
N SER A 284 -3.46 -16.91 -5.64
CA SER A 284 -4.75 -16.81 -4.95
C SER A 284 -5.92 -16.75 -5.92
N ARG A 285 -5.70 -16.21 -7.13
CA ARG A 285 -6.69 -16.07 -8.20
C ARG A 285 -6.83 -17.31 -9.07
N SER A 286 -5.76 -18.08 -9.24
CA SER A 286 -5.77 -19.28 -10.07
C SER A 286 -6.62 -20.39 -9.44
N THR A 287 -7.45 -21.04 -10.27
CA THR A 287 -8.25 -22.21 -9.90
C THR A 287 -7.66 -23.51 -10.45
N ARG A 288 -6.50 -23.46 -11.10
CA ARG A 288 -5.82 -24.65 -11.62
C ARG A 288 -5.47 -25.65 -10.51
N GLU A 289 -5.54 -26.92 -10.84
CA GLU A 289 -5.14 -28.01 -9.94
C GLU A 289 -3.61 -28.00 -9.69
N ASP A 290 -2.81 -27.72 -10.71
CA ASP A 290 -1.34 -27.71 -10.65
C ASP A 290 -0.74 -26.37 -10.17
N LYS A 291 -1.58 -25.40 -9.73
CA LYS A 291 -1.12 -24.04 -9.37
C LYS A 291 -0.03 -24.03 -8.30
N MET A 292 -0.03 -24.99 -7.38
CA MET A 292 1.00 -25.09 -6.35
C MET A 292 2.35 -25.51 -6.91
N ALA A 293 2.38 -26.39 -7.92
CA ALA A 293 3.61 -26.77 -8.60
C ALA A 293 4.17 -25.58 -9.40
N LEU A 294 3.33 -24.88 -10.15
CA LEU A 294 3.70 -23.68 -10.90
C LEU A 294 4.23 -22.57 -9.97
N TYR A 295 3.51 -22.30 -8.88
CA TYR A 295 3.92 -21.34 -7.87
C TYR A 295 5.24 -21.72 -7.21
N SER A 296 5.42 -22.98 -6.80
CA SER A 296 6.67 -23.45 -6.19
C SER A 296 7.86 -23.27 -7.13
N ALA A 297 7.69 -23.57 -8.42
CA ALA A 297 8.74 -23.37 -9.43
C ALA A 297 9.08 -21.88 -9.62
N ALA A 298 8.07 -21.01 -9.64
CA ALA A 298 8.26 -19.56 -9.74
C ALA A 298 9.00 -19.00 -8.52
N ILE A 299 8.56 -19.38 -7.31
CA ILE A 299 9.19 -18.95 -6.06
C ILE A 299 10.62 -19.46 -5.93
N GLN A 300 10.92 -20.68 -6.38
CA GLN A 300 12.29 -21.19 -6.37
C GLN A 300 13.22 -20.39 -7.30
N LYS A 301 12.73 -19.96 -8.47
CA LYS A 301 13.47 -19.06 -9.37
C LYS A 301 13.68 -17.69 -8.70
N LEU A 302 12.63 -17.12 -8.09
CA LEU A 302 12.71 -15.85 -7.39
C LEU A 302 13.69 -15.91 -6.20
N ALA A 303 13.68 -17.01 -5.44
CA ALA A 303 14.61 -17.26 -4.34
C ALA A 303 16.06 -17.32 -4.83
N ASN A 304 16.31 -17.97 -5.97
CA ASN A 304 17.64 -18.00 -6.56
C ASN A 304 18.12 -16.61 -7.01
N PHE A 305 17.22 -15.80 -7.57
CA PHE A 305 17.50 -14.41 -7.95
C PHE A 305 17.76 -13.51 -6.73
N SER A 306 17.04 -13.74 -5.63
CA SER A 306 17.08 -12.88 -4.44
C SER A 306 18.20 -13.18 -3.46
N LYS A 307 19.10 -14.14 -3.73
CA LYS A 307 20.18 -14.57 -2.82
C LYS A 307 21.06 -13.44 -2.28
N SER A 308 21.17 -12.32 -2.98
CA SER A 308 21.95 -11.13 -2.57
C SER A 308 21.16 -10.10 -1.75
N SER A 309 19.90 -10.39 -1.43
CA SER A 309 18.97 -9.53 -0.70
C SER A 309 18.41 -10.25 0.52
N GLU A 310 18.09 -9.52 1.58
CA GLU A 310 17.45 -10.09 2.78
C GLU A 310 16.08 -10.72 2.48
N LEU A 311 15.44 -10.30 1.38
CA LEU A 311 14.18 -10.86 0.88
C LEU A 311 14.32 -12.32 0.43
N TYR A 312 15.54 -12.86 0.29
CA TYR A 312 15.75 -14.30 0.12
C TYR A 312 15.03 -15.11 1.20
N ALA A 313 15.15 -14.69 2.45
CA ALA A 313 14.52 -15.36 3.58
C ALA A 313 12.98 -15.25 3.50
N ASP A 314 12.45 -14.09 3.12
CA ASP A 314 11.00 -13.86 2.97
C ASP A 314 10.41 -14.71 1.84
N VAL A 315 11.11 -14.83 0.71
CA VAL A 315 10.69 -15.65 -0.44
C VAL A 315 10.68 -17.14 -0.07
N LEU A 316 11.72 -17.63 0.61
CA LEU A 316 11.73 -19.02 1.12
C LEU A 316 10.61 -19.26 2.13
N PHE A 317 10.38 -18.29 3.03
CA PHE A 317 9.34 -18.40 4.03
C PHE A 317 7.96 -18.51 3.41
N GLU A 318 7.67 -17.72 2.38
CA GLU A 318 6.38 -17.77 1.68
C GLU A 318 6.10 -19.15 1.06
N LEU A 319 7.11 -19.81 0.48
CA LEU A 319 6.94 -21.17 -0.03
C LEU A 319 6.69 -22.17 1.10
N ALA A 320 7.50 -22.09 2.15
CA ALA A 320 7.42 -23.02 3.27
C ALA A 320 6.11 -22.88 4.04
N SER A 321 5.63 -21.65 4.27
CA SER A 321 4.38 -21.37 4.97
C SER A 321 3.18 -21.91 4.18
N LYS A 322 3.10 -21.64 2.88
CA LYS A 322 2.03 -22.18 2.02
C LYS A 322 2.03 -23.69 1.99
N LYS A 323 3.20 -24.32 1.81
CA LYS A 323 3.32 -25.78 1.91
C LYS A 323 2.78 -26.24 3.26
N TYR A 324 3.27 -25.69 4.37
CA TYR A 324 2.83 -26.06 5.71
C TYR A 324 1.31 -25.92 5.91
N GLU A 325 0.69 -24.83 5.45
CA GLU A 325 -0.76 -24.59 5.55
C GLU A 325 -1.59 -25.65 4.79
N MET A 326 -1.12 -26.11 3.63
CA MET A 326 -1.82 -27.10 2.80
C MET A 326 -1.98 -28.46 3.48
N ARG A 327 -1.19 -28.80 4.50
CA ARG A 327 -1.28 -30.08 5.24
C ARG A 327 -2.67 -30.34 5.84
N ASN A 328 -3.40 -29.26 6.13
CA ASN A 328 -4.71 -29.29 6.78
C ASN A 328 -5.87 -29.16 5.80
N LEU A 329 -5.62 -28.83 4.52
CA LEU A 329 -6.65 -28.47 3.56
C LEU A 329 -7.03 -29.59 2.58
N GLN A 330 -6.20 -30.62 2.44
CA GLN A 330 -6.42 -31.69 1.45
C GLN A 330 -6.88 -33.02 2.08
N ILE A 331 -7.74 -33.73 1.36
CA ILE A 331 -8.19 -35.09 1.67
C ILE A 331 -7.87 -35.98 0.43
N PRO A 332 -7.04 -37.05 0.57
CA PRO A 332 -6.32 -37.42 1.78
C PRO A 332 -5.26 -36.37 2.13
N LYS A 333 -4.91 -36.29 3.42
CA LYS A 333 -3.84 -35.38 3.87
C LYS A 333 -2.57 -35.74 3.11
N GLN A 334 -2.02 -34.78 2.39
CA GLN A 334 -0.74 -34.96 1.73
C GLN A 334 0.36 -34.97 2.80
N ASP A 335 1.21 -35.99 2.78
CA ASP A 335 2.41 -36.02 3.63
C ASP A 335 3.35 -34.92 3.16
N ILE A 336 3.45 -33.87 3.98
CA ILE A 336 4.38 -32.77 3.73
C ILE A 336 5.71 -33.14 4.33
N ASP A 337 6.78 -32.97 3.56
CA ASP A 337 8.14 -33.16 4.05
C ASP A 337 8.50 -32.02 5.01
N LEU A 338 8.23 -32.22 6.30
CA LEU A 338 8.58 -31.26 7.35
C LEU A 338 10.10 -31.07 7.46
N LYS A 339 10.92 -32.04 7.04
CA LYS A 339 12.38 -31.90 7.02
C LYS A 339 12.81 -30.91 5.94
N GLU A 340 12.15 -30.94 4.78
CA GLU A 340 12.34 -29.94 3.71
C GLU A 340 12.07 -28.53 4.24
N LEU A 341 10.95 -28.33 4.95
CA LEU A 341 10.58 -27.02 5.50
C LEU A 341 11.57 -26.51 6.55
N LEU A 342 12.04 -27.39 7.43
CA LEU A 342 13.08 -27.08 8.41
C LEU A 342 14.42 -26.75 7.74
N ALA A 343 14.78 -27.45 6.67
CA ALA A 343 15.99 -27.15 5.90
C ALA A 343 15.91 -25.78 5.22
N MET A 344 14.76 -25.41 4.64
CA MET A 344 14.53 -24.06 4.12
C MET A 344 14.68 -22.99 5.21
N GLY A 345 14.14 -23.26 6.40
CA GLY A 345 14.28 -22.37 7.55
C GLY A 345 15.72 -22.16 7.98
N ASN A 346 16.51 -23.23 8.06
CA ASN A 346 17.94 -23.13 8.38
C ASN A 346 18.68 -22.30 7.32
N LEU A 347 18.44 -22.54 6.03
CA LEU A 347 19.06 -21.75 4.95
C LEU A 347 18.73 -20.26 5.05
N ALA A 348 17.47 -19.92 5.33
CA ALA A 348 17.02 -18.54 5.47
C ALA A 348 17.62 -17.85 6.70
N ILE A 349 17.63 -18.54 7.85
CA ILE A 349 18.17 -18.01 9.12
C ILE A 349 19.69 -17.84 9.03
N GLU A 350 20.40 -18.78 8.42
CA GLU A 350 21.86 -18.68 8.23
C GLU A 350 22.24 -17.55 7.28
N ALA A 351 21.51 -17.40 6.16
CA ALA A 351 21.80 -16.37 5.17
C ALA A 351 21.48 -14.96 5.69
N TYR A 352 20.33 -14.77 6.35
CA TYR A 352 19.84 -13.45 6.77
C TYR A 352 19.18 -13.49 8.15
N PRO A 353 19.92 -13.70 9.24
CA PRO A 353 19.36 -13.97 10.58
C PRO A 353 18.51 -12.83 11.15
N LYS A 354 18.69 -11.60 10.66
CA LYS A 354 17.95 -10.41 11.14
C LYS A 354 16.71 -10.08 10.29
N SER A 355 16.55 -10.72 9.14
CA SER A 355 15.45 -10.51 8.21
C SER A 355 14.09 -10.85 8.83
N THR A 356 13.01 -10.35 8.21
CA THR A 356 11.64 -10.70 8.59
C THR A 356 11.39 -12.18 8.31
N GLY A 357 11.81 -12.69 7.14
CA GLY A 357 11.73 -14.11 6.80
C GLY A 357 12.39 -15.04 7.81
N ALA A 358 13.60 -14.72 8.29
CA ALA A 358 14.28 -15.53 9.31
C ALA A 358 13.50 -15.59 10.62
N LYS A 359 13.01 -14.45 11.13
CA LYS A 359 12.17 -14.39 12.34
C LYS A 359 10.86 -15.16 12.16
N ASN A 360 10.29 -15.15 10.96
CA ASN A 360 9.09 -15.93 10.65
C ASN A 360 9.39 -17.43 10.61
N PHE A 361 10.56 -17.84 10.10
CA PHE A 361 11.02 -19.22 10.13
C PHE A 361 11.32 -19.74 11.54
N GLU A 362 11.83 -18.90 12.45
CA GLU A 362 11.99 -19.27 13.86
C GLU A 362 10.64 -19.68 14.47
N LYS A 363 9.58 -18.90 14.19
CA LYS A 363 8.21 -19.22 14.63
C LYS A 363 7.69 -20.50 13.98
N LEU A 364 7.80 -20.62 12.65
CA LEU A 364 7.36 -21.82 11.94
C LEU A 364 8.10 -23.08 12.41
N THR A 365 9.40 -22.96 12.70
CA THR A 365 10.21 -24.06 13.24
C THR A 365 9.73 -24.48 14.63
N ALA A 366 9.39 -23.51 15.48
CA ALA A 366 8.81 -23.79 16.79
C ALA A 366 7.44 -24.49 16.65
N ASP A 367 6.59 -24.03 15.73
CA ASP A 367 5.28 -24.63 15.45
C ASP A 367 5.40 -26.07 14.94
N ILE A 368 6.30 -26.33 13.98
CA ILE A 368 6.55 -27.68 13.43
C ILE A 368 7.04 -28.64 14.52
N LYS A 369 7.85 -28.15 15.47
CA LYS A 369 8.39 -28.94 16.58
C LYS A 369 7.41 -29.07 17.76
N SER A 370 6.34 -28.27 17.79
CA SER A 370 5.37 -28.31 18.86
C SER A 370 4.58 -29.62 18.84
N LYS A 371 4.35 -30.21 20.01
CA LYS A 371 3.50 -31.39 20.16
C LYS A 371 2.08 -30.91 20.47
N MET A 372 1.14 -31.17 19.58
CA MET A 372 -0.28 -30.88 19.78
C MET A 372 -1.07 -32.18 19.91
N LEU A 373 -1.89 -32.28 20.96
CA LEU A 373 -2.90 -33.32 21.11
C LEU A 373 -4.27 -32.68 20.85
N GLU A 374 -4.90 -33.04 19.73
CA GLU A 374 -6.28 -32.64 19.44
C GLU A 374 -7.22 -33.78 19.86
N ILE A 375 -8.12 -33.50 20.81
CA ILE A 375 -9.17 -34.42 21.23
C ILE A 375 -10.48 -33.93 20.64
N LYS A 376 -11.03 -34.68 19.66
CA LYS A 376 -12.35 -34.41 19.10
C LYS A 376 -13.38 -35.29 19.79
N MET A 377 -14.29 -34.68 20.54
CA MET A 377 -15.40 -35.37 21.18
C MET A 377 -16.63 -35.32 20.31
N ASN A 378 -17.27 -36.46 20.08
CA ASN A 378 -18.37 -36.57 19.13
C ASN A 378 -19.75 -36.12 19.65
N GLN A 379 -19.90 -35.72 20.93
CA GLN A 379 -21.24 -35.48 21.51
C GLN A 379 -21.28 -34.39 22.59
N PHE A 380 -22.49 -33.84 22.79
CA PHE A 380 -22.84 -32.95 23.91
C PHE A 380 -22.52 -33.63 25.25
N LEU A 381 -21.74 -32.94 26.08
CA LEU A 381 -21.43 -33.34 27.45
C LEU A 381 -22.64 -33.14 28.36
N VAL A 382 -23.10 -34.22 29.00
CA VAL A 382 -24.13 -34.14 30.05
C VAL A 382 -23.45 -34.01 31.42
N PRO A 383 -23.77 -32.99 32.24
CA PRO A 383 -23.19 -32.83 33.57
C PRO A 383 -23.34 -34.10 34.42
N GLY A 384 -22.23 -34.57 35.00
CA GLY A 384 -22.20 -35.74 35.89
C GLY A 384 -22.08 -37.11 35.21
N LYS A 385 -21.91 -37.18 33.88
CA LYS A 385 -21.60 -38.44 33.18
C LYS A 385 -20.22 -38.43 32.52
N PRO A 386 -19.50 -39.56 32.51
CA PRO A 386 -18.21 -39.67 31.86
C PRO A 386 -18.34 -39.45 30.35
N ALA A 387 -17.38 -38.71 29.79
CA ALA A 387 -17.27 -38.48 28.36
C ALA A 387 -16.73 -39.73 27.66
N GLN A 388 -17.33 -40.14 26.54
CA GLN A 388 -16.64 -40.99 25.58
C GLN A 388 -15.76 -40.10 24.69
N ILE A 389 -14.45 -40.34 24.78
CA ILE A 389 -13.42 -39.70 23.95
C ILE A 389 -13.39 -40.38 22.59
#